data_AF-A0A0K2UIF1-F1
#
_entry.id   AF-A0A0K2UIF1-F1
#
_cell.length_a   1.000
_cell.length_b   1.000
_cell.length_c   1.000
_cell.angle_alpha   90.00
_cell.angle_beta   90.00
_cell.angle_gamma   90.00
#
_symmetry.space_group_name_H-M   'P 1'
#
loop_
_entity.id
_entity.type
_entity.pdbx_description
1 polymer ?
#
loop_
_entity_poly.entity_id
_entity_poly.type
_entity_poly.pdbx_seq_one_letter_code
_entity_poly.pdbx_strand_id
1 'polypeptide(L)'
;KDVVKAELMDALYLVAGYIGFSLKISCTSYQELMFIRDTPPDSITFDSPTNQHVDLKEFIDIMSRGELSTPSDLLFLSCLYAHSMFSYITATPEEKDSLLGTPNPRVFVVDNLLPHS
;
A
#
# COMPACT_ATOMS: atom_id res chain seq x y z
N LYS A 1 -6.74 17.98 9.32
CA LYS A 1 -6.00 16.78 9.81
C LYS A 1 -6.68 15.50 9.34
N ASP A 2 -8.01 15.48 9.25
CA ASP A 2 -8.78 14.31 8.78
C ASP A 2 -8.71 14.08 7.26
N VAL A 3 -8.64 15.13 6.45
CA VAL A 3 -8.53 15.03 4.98
C VAL A 3 -7.27 14.29 4.53
N VAL A 4 -6.11 14.61 5.11
CA VAL A 4 -4.82 13.95 4.82
C VAL A 4 -4.85 12.45 5.18
N LYS A 5 -5.63 12.09 6.21
CA LYS A 5 -5.80 10.70 6.61
C LYS A 5 -6.70 9.94 5.62
N ALA A 6 -7.72 10.59 5.05
CA ALA A 6 -8.58 10.00 4.03
C ALA A 6 -7.78 9.76 2.73
N GLU A 7 -7.07 10.78 2.23
CA GLU A 7 -6.25 10.67 1.01
C GLU A 7 -5.19 9.55 1.11
N LEU A 8 -4.55 9.40 2.28
CA LEU A 8 -3.59 8.32 2.53
C LEU A 8 -4.24 6.93 2.46
N MET A 9 -5.43 6.76 3.04
CA MET A 9 -6.12 5.48 3.05
C MET A 9 -6.57 5.08 1.65
N ASP A 10 -7.07 6.04 0.87
CA ASP A 10 -7.47 5.81 -0.52
C ASP A 10 -6.26 5.45 -1.39
N ALA A 11 -5.11 6.12 -1.18
CA ALA A 11 -3.87 5.78 -1.88
C ALA A 11 -3.36 4.37 -1.52
N LEU A 12 -3.41 3.98 -0.25
CA LEU A 12 -3.04 2.63 0.19
C LEU A 12 -3.97 1.56 -0.37
N TYR A 13 -5.26 1.86 -0.47
CA TYR A 13 -6.25 0.96 -1.08
C TYR A 13 -5.96 0.72 -2.57
N LEU A 14 -5.61 1.77 -3.32
CA LEU A 14 -5.17 1.64 -4.71
C LEU A 14 -3.90 0.81 -4.85
N VAL A 15 -2.89 1.06 -3.99
CA VAL A 15 -1.63 0.28 -3.99
C VAL A 15 -1.90 -1.19 -3.69
N ALA A 16 -2.76 -1.49 -2.72
CA ALA A 16 -3.14 -2.86 -2.39
C ALA A 16 -3.83 -3.56 -3.57
N GLY A 17 -4.80 -2.91 -4.21
CA GLY A 17 -5.46 -3.44 -5.41
C GLY A 17 -4.47 -3.68 -6.56
N TYR A 18 -3.50 -2.77 -6.75
CA TYR A 18 -2.48 -2.91 -7.79
C TYR A 18 -1.49 -4.05 -7.53
N ILE A 19 -1.01 -4.18 -6.29
CA ILE A 19 -0.13 -5.28 -5.89
C ILE A 19 -0.83 -6.60 -6.19
N GLY A 20 -2.08 -6.71 -5.77
CA GLY A 20 -2.85 -7.89 -6.04
C GLY A 20 -3.00 -8.14 -7.56
N PHE A 21 -3.45 -7.15 -8.34
CA PHE A 21 -3.51 -7.28 -9.80
C PHE A 21 -2.18 -7.75 -10.43
N SER A 22 -1.07 -7.17 -9.98
CA SER A 22 0.28 -7.43 -10.50
C SER A 22 0.79 -8.83 -10.16
N LEU A 23 0.41 -9.39 -9.01
CA LEU A 23 0.88 -10.70 -8.56
C LEU A 23 0.35 -11.86 -9.40
N LYS A 24 -0.67 -11.64 -10.27
CA LYS A 24 -1.23 -12.63 -11.21
C LYS A 24 -1.33 -14.03 -10.60
N ILE A 25 -1.86 -14.09 -9.38
CA ILE A 25 -1.87 -15.30 -8.57
C ILE A 25 -2.78 -16.32 -9.25
N SER A 26 -2.25 -17.48 -9.62
CA SER A 26 -3.00 -18.56 -10.27
C SER A 26 -3.74 -19.46 -9.28
N CYS A 27 -3.36 -19.42 -8.00
CA CYS A 27 -3.91 -20.28 -6.97
C CYS A 27 -5.14 -19.66 -6.32
N THR A 28 -6.26 -20.37 -6.38
CA THR A 28 -7.58 -19.90 -5.91
C THR A 28 -7.59 -19.55 -4.42
N SER A 29 -6.91 -20.31 -3.57
CA SER A 29 -6.86 -20.00 -2.13
C SER A 29 -6.10 -18.72 -1.81
N TYR A 30 -5.02 -18.43 -2.55
CA TYR A 30 -4.29 -17.18 -2.41
C TYR A 30 -5.06 -16.00 -3.03
N GLN A 31 -5.83 -16.24 -4.11
CA GLN A 31 -6.73 -15.22 -4.64
C GLN A 31 -7.80 -14.84 -3.61
N GLU A 32 -8.44 -15.81 -2.97
CA GLU A 32 -9.45 -15.54 -1.91
C GLU A 32 -8.84 -14.86 -0.68
N LEU A 33 -7.57 -15.13 -0.39
CA LEU A 33 -6.86 -14.48 0.70
C LEU A 33 -6.50 -13.01 0.38
N MET A 34 -6.18 -12.71 -0.88
CA MET A 34 -5.66 -11.39 -1.29
C MET A 34 -6.72 -10.48 -1.92
N PHE A 35 -7.85 -11.04 -2.36
CA PHE A 35 -8.92 -10.32 -3.03
C PHE A 35 -10.28 -10.68 -2.49
N ILE A 36 -11.14 -9.68 -2.42
CA ILE A 36 -12.58 -9.89 -2.29
C ILE A 36 -13.12 -10.08 -3.71
N ARG A 37 -13.87 -11.17 -3.95
CA ARG A 37 -14.47 -11.46 -5.27
C ARG A 37 -15.59 -10.50 -5.68
N ASP A 38 -15.85 -9.47 -4.88
CA ASP A 38 -16.86 -8.48 -5.16
C ASP A 38 -16.45 -7.61 -6.33
N THR A 39 -17.45 -7.19 -7.10
CA THR A 39 -17.29 -6.26 -8.22
C THR A 39 -16.45 -5.07 -7.74
N PRO A 40 -15.36 -4.72 -8.44
CA PRO A 40 -14.56 -3.55 -8.10
C PRO A 40 -15.48 -2.33 -7.96
N PRO A 41 -15.29 -1.46 -6.96
CA PRO A 41 -16.07 -0.23 -6.87
C PRO A 41 -15.88 0.58 -8.16
N ASP A 42 -16.99 0.99 -8.78
CA ASP A 42 -17.00 1.68 -10.09
C ASP A 42 -16.22 3.01 -10.08
N SER A 43 -15.96 3.59 -8.89
CA SER A 43 -15.10 4.76 -8.72
C SER A 43 -14.64 4.92 -7.27
N ILE A 44 -13.45 5.51 -7.09
CA ILE A 44 -12.91 5.96 -5.80
C ILE A 44 -12.78 7.48 -5.88
N THR A 45 -13.32 8.21 -4.91
CA THR A 45 -13.35 9.69 -4.94
C THR A 45 -12.29 10.24 -3.99
N PHE A 46 -11.34 11.01 -4.51
CA PHE A 46 -10.35 11.73 -3.71
C PHE A 46 -10.72 13.21 -3.61
N ASP A 47 -10.98 13.69 -2.40
CA ASP A 47 -11.21 15.12 -2.15
C ASP A 47 -9.86 15.86 -1.97
N SER A 48 -9.17 16.13 -3.08
CA SER A 48 -7.91 16.89 -3.03
C SER A 48 -8.08 18.36 -3.44
N PRO A 49 -7.63 19.35 -2.63
CA PRO A 49 -7.81 20.76 -2.91
C PRO A 49 -6.67 21.42 -3.73
N THR A 50 -5.73 20.68 -4.32
CA THR A 50 -4.56 21.31 -4.97
C THR A 50 -4.14 20.65 -6.28
N ASN A 51 -4.05 21.46 -7.33
CA ASN A 51 -3.74 21.14 -8.73
C ASN A 51 -2.31 20.61 -8.99
N GLN A 52 -1.78 19.68 -8.20
CA GLN A 52 -0.56 18.91 -8.53
C GLN A 52 -0.95 17.61 -9.24
N HIS A 53 -1.72 17.81 -10.31
CA HIS A 53 -2.41 16.81 -11.11
C HIS A 53 -1.42 16.02 -11.98
N VAL A 54 -0.71 15.04 -11.41
CA VAL A 54 -0.76 13.74 -12.09
C VAL A 54 -2.24 13.40 -11.99
N ASP A 55 -2.93 13.39 -13.12
CA ASP A 55 -4.38 13.30 -13.15
C ASP A 55 -4.78 12.02 -12.44
N LEU A 56 -5.10 12.14 -11.15
CA LEU A 56 -5.33 11.00 -10.28
C LEU A 56 -6.54 10.24 -10.79
N LYS A 57 -7.46 10.94 -11.44
CA LYS A 57 -8.57 10.39 -12.18
C LYS A 57 -8.12 9.66 -13.45
N GLU A 58 -7.13 10.15 -14.18
CA GLU A 58 -6.50 9.42 -15.30
C GLU A 58 -5.69 8.20 -14.81
N PHE A 59 -4.97 8.32 -13.69
CA PHE A 59 -4.24 7.21 -13.07
C PHE A 59 -5.21 6.14 -12.58
N ILE A 60 -6.30 6.54 -11.92
CA ILE A 60 -7.38 5.65 -11.52
C ILE A 60 -8.05 5.06 -12.76
N ASP A 61 -8.40 5.84 -13.80
CA ASP A 61 -9.00 5.33 -15.05
C ASP A 61 -8.09 4.32 -15.76
N ILE A 62 -6.78 4.59 -15.83
CA ILE A 62 -5.76 3.68 -16.38
C ILE A 62 -5.73 2.38 -15.57
N MET A 63 -5.83 2.47 -14.26
CA MET A 63 -5.74 1.33 -13.35
C MET A 63 -7.09 0.58 -13.24
N SER A 64 -8.22 1.28 -13.35
CA SER A 64 -9.60 0.80 -13.17
C SER A 64 -10.25 0.35 -14.48
N ARG A 65 -9.58 0.53 -15.63
CA ARG A 65 -10.00 0.05 -16.97
C ARG A 65 -10.22 -1.46 -17.09
N GLY A 66 -10.16 -2.22 -16.00
CA GLY A 66 -10.89 -3.49 -15.92
C GLY A 66 -10.38 -4.55 -14.96
N GLU A 67 -9.23 -4.36 -14.28
CA GLU A 67 -8.61 -5.48 -13.55
C GLU A 67 -8.05 -5.13 -12.15
N LEU A 68 -8.28 -3.92 -11.63
CA LEU A 68 -8.04 -3.66 -10.20
C LEU A 68 -9.00 -4.51 -9.39
N SER A 69 -8.45 -5.50 -8.69
CA SER A 69 -9.22 -6.34 -7.79
C SER A 69 -9.39 -5.63 -6.46
N THR A 70 -10.58 -5.74 -5.86
CA THR A 70 -10.84 -5.28 -4.50
C THR A 70 -9.86 -5.97 -3.55
N PRO A 71 -8.91 -5.26 -2.91
CA PRO A 71 -7.95 -5.88 -2.02
C PRO A 71 -8.67 -6.43 -0.78
N SER A 72 -8.23 -7.57 -0.28
CA SER A 72 -8.69 -8.05 1.02
C SER A 72 -8.20 -7.16 2.16
N ASP A 73 -8.88 -7.21 3.30
CA ASP A 73 -8.44 -6.53 4.52
C ASP A 73 -7.00 -6.90 4.88
N LEU A 74 -6.60 -8.16 4.65
CA LEU A 74 -5.24 -8.61 4.90
C LEU A 74 -4.23 -7.88 4.01
N LEU A 75 -4.51 -7.76 2.71
CA LEU A 75 -3.63 -7.08 1.76
C LEU A 75 -3.56 -5.58 2.04
N PHE A 76 -4.70 -4.97 2.35
CA PHE A 76 -4.78 -3.56 2.75
C PHE A 76 -3.99 -3.29 4.05
N LEU A 77 -4.21 -4.08 5.10
CA LEU A 77 -3.48 -3.97 6.36
C LEU A 77 -1.98 -4.19 6.16
N SER A 78 -1.59 -5.14 5.31
CA SER A 78 -0.17 -5.36 4.96
C SER A 78 0.46 -4.11 4.34
N CYS A 79 -0.26 -3.44 3.42
CA CYS A 79 0.21 -2.19 2.82
C CYS A 79 0.30 -1.07 3.87
N LEU A 80 -0.67 -0.97 4.77
CA LEU A 80 -0.67 0.02 5.85
C LEU A 80 0.51 -0.17 6.81
N TYR A 81 0.78 -1.41 7.23
CA TYR A 81 1.93 -1.73 8.09
C TYR A 81 3.25 -1.47 7.37
N ALA A 82 3.37 -1.88 6.10
CA ALA A 82 4.57 -1.61 5.30
C ALA A 82 4.84 -0.11 5.15
N HIS A 83 3.79 0.69 4.86
CA HIS A 83 3.90 2.15 4.79
C HIS A 83 4.30 2.77 6.14
N SER A 84 3.69 2.30 7.24
CA SER A 84 4.01 2.79 8.59
C SER A 84 5.46 2.48 8.97
N MET A 85 5.93 1.28 8.65
CA MET A 85 7.31 0.85 8.87
C MET A 85 8.29 1.65 8.00
N PHE A 86 7.98 1.85 6.72
CA PHE A 86 8.78 2.69 5.83
C PHE A 86 8.85 4.14 6.35
N SER A 87 7.73 4.69 6.77
CA SER A 87 7.65 6.04 7.35
C SER A 87 8.49 6.16 8.62
N TYR A 88 8.45 5.15 9.49
CA TYR A 88 9.27 5.08 10.69
C TYR A 88 10.76 5.07 10.35
N ILE A 89 11.20 4.14 9.49
CA ILE A 89 12.63 4.01 9.12
C ILE A 89 13.15 5.27 8.43
N THR A 90 12.33 5.93 7.63
CA THR A 90 12.72 7.13 6.89
C THR A 90 12.53 8.43 7.67
N ALA A 91 11.96 8.37 8.88
CA ALA A 91 11.76 9.53 9.73
C ALA A 91 13.09 10.13 10.21
N THR A 92 14.11 9.28 10.41
CA THR A 92 15.45 9.72 10.78
C THR A 92 16.48 9.31 9.71
N PRO A 93 17.42 10.20 9.37
CA PRO A 93 18.49 9.85 8.44
C PRO A 93 19.37 8.72 9.00
N GLU A 94 19.52 8.61 10.32
CA GLU A 94 20.32 7.56 10.97
C GLU A 94 19.72 6.16 10.78
N GLU A 95 18.42 5.96 11.02
CA GLU A 95 17.76 4.67 10.82
C GLU A 95 17.72 4.27 9.34
N LYS A 96 17.46 5.25 8.47
CA LYS A 96 17.49 5.05 7.01
C LYS A 96 18.88 4.65 6.53
N ASP A 97 19.91 5.38 6.93
CA ASP A 97 21.29 5.12 6.50
C ASP A 97 21.81 3.81 7.13
N SER A 98 21.35 3.45 8.33
CA SER A 98 21.61 2.15 8.95
C SER A 98 20.95 0.99 8.17
N LEU A 99 19.70 1.14 7.74
CA LEU A 99 19.03 0.15 6.90
C LEU A 99 19.72 0.01 5.53
N LEU A 100 20.09 1.12 4.90
CA LEU A 100 20.72 1.10 3.57
C LEU A 100 22.18 0.64 3.62
N GLY A 101 22.85 0.86 4.76
CA GLY A 101 24.23 0.46 5.00
C GLY A 101 24.40 -0.97 5.51
N THR A 102 23.33 -1.63 5.97
CA THR A 102 23.45 -2.99 6.49
C THR A 102 23.59 -4.03 5.36
N PRO A 103 24.59 -4.93 5.44
CA PRO A 103 24.70 -6.05 4.52
C PRO A 103 23.57 -7.07 4.70
N ASN A 104 22.82 -7.00 5.80
CA ASN A 104 21.64 -7.83 6.04
C ASN A 104 20.49 -7.01 6.66
N PRO A 105 19.56 -6.50 5.82
CA PRO A 105 18.40 -5.73 6.26
C PRO A 105 17.49 -6.46 7.25
N ARG A 106 17.49 -7.81 7.24
CA ARG A 106 16.65 -8.58 8.16
C ARG A 106 17.07 -8.41 9.62
N VAL A 107 18.37 -8.31 9.88
CA VAL A 107 18.90 -8.11 11.24
C VAL A 107 18.43 -6.78 11.79
N PHE A 108 18.50 -5.72 10.97
CA PHE A 108 18.01 -4.40 11.36
C PHE A 108 16.52 -4.42 11.75
N VAL A 109 15.69 -5.14 10.98
CA VAL A 109 14.26 -5.27 11.27
C VAL A 109 14.00 -6.02 12.58
N VAL A 110 14.70 -7.12 12.82
CA VAL A 110 14.52 -7.92 14.04
C VAL A 110 14.96 -7.17 15.29
N ASP A 111 16.08 -6.44 15.19
CA ASP A 111 16.70 -5.80 16.36
C ASP A 111 16.03 -4.47 16.73
N ASN A 112 15.43 -3.77 15.76
CA ASN A 112 14.93 -2.39 15.98
C ASN A 112 13.42 -2.24 15.79
N LEU A 113 12.74 -3.16 15.08
CA LEU A 113 11.35 -2.96 14.64
C LEU A 113 10.38 -4.02 15.15
N LEU A 114 10.87 -5.14 15.70
CA LEU A 114 10.02 -6.08 16.44
C LEU A 114 10.12 -5.76 17.94
N PRO A 115 9.01 -5.74 18.69
CA PRO A 115 9.08 -5.61 20.13
C PRO A 115 9.91 -6.78 20.67
N HIS A 116 10.97 -6.47 21.45
CA HIS A 116 11.73 -7.47 22.18
C HIS A 116 10.74 -8.35 22.95
N SER A 117 10.66 -9.62 22.57
CA SER A 117 9.84 -10.63 23.22
C SER A 117 10.40 -10.96 24.60
#